data_AF-A0A7W4EE70-F1
#
_entry.id   AF-A0A7W4EE70-F1
#
_cell.length_a   1.000
_cell.length_b   1.000
_cell.length_c   1.000
_cell.angle_alpha   90.00
_cell.angle_beta   90.00
_cell.angle_gamma   90.00
#
_symmetry.space_group_name_H-M   'P 1'
#
loop_
_entity.id
_entity.type
_entity.pdbx_description
1 polymer ?
#
loop_
_entity_poly.entity_id
_entity_poly.type
_entity_poly.pdbx_seq_one_letter_code
_entity_poly.pdbx_strand_id
1 'polypeptide(L)'
;MSGELRAVNWLQTSELVKNLPPSINRDAFVSSRPWLNFADVTSQQYRDGDTRNSLLQLITLPSIPGRELLRVHYDAIIHNRHDEFGAAYESLSQLPGIYPDVDRRNDLKEASQLCKKLIAQGMGEQAIELAQTVHASLSPGDTTVNRFFLGDILRKVATATGNAKLVEQAIQTYEHPFVIFDDNADNIATPSQRLSRGFKELQRNKVNKARKQAKRMKQ
;
A
#
# COMPACT_ATOMS: atom_id res chain seq x y z
N MET A 1 -6.43 7.40 -24.03
CA MET A 1 -5.01 7.00 -24.07
C MET A 1 -4.72 6.21 -22.81
N SER A 2 -4.41 4.91 -22.94
CA SER A 2 -4.07 4.05 -21.81
C SER A 2 -2.63 4.33 -21.38
N GLY A 3 -2.42 4.78 -20.14
CA GLY A 3 -1.10 4.92 -19.56
C GLY A 3 -0.52 3.54 -19.25
N GLU A 4 0.47 3.08 -20.03
CA GLU A 4 1.19 1.85 -19.73
C GLU A 4 2.20 2.09 -18.60
N LEU A 5 1.87 1.69 -17.38
CA LEU A 5 2.84 1.60 -16.30
C LEU A 5 3.75 0.39 -16.55
N ARG A 6 5.04 0.65 -16.79
CA ARG A 6 6.08 -0.37 -17.02
C ARG A 6 6.93 -0.52 -15.75
N ALA A 7 7.16 -1.75 -15.30
CA ALA A 7 8.17 -2.03 -14.31
C ALA A 7 9.56 -1.86 -14.94
N VAL A 8 10.48 -1.22 -14.22
CA VAL A 8 11.85 -0.99 -14.66
C VAL A 8 12.76 -1.88 -13.82
N ASN A 9 13.27 -2.95 -14.42
CA ASN A 9 14.30 -3.80 -13.82
C ASN A 9 15.66 -3.46 -14.43
N TRP A 10 16.72 -3.61 -13.63
CA TRP A 10 18.08 -3.32 -14.05
C TRP A 10 18.91 -4.61 -14.09
N LEU A 11 19.63 -4.84 -15.18
CA LEU A 11 20.61 -5.92 -15.29
C LEU A 11 22.03 -5.37 -15.21
N GLN A 12 22.79 -5.83 -14.22
CA GLN A 12 24.22 -5.55 -14.08
C GLN A 12 25.03 -6.47 -15.00
N THR A 13 25.25 -6.03 -16.24
CA THR A 13 26.00 -6.83 -17.23
C THR A 13 27.46 -7.06 -16.82
N SER A 14 28.04 -6.13 -16.04
CA SER A 14 29.39 -6.27 -15.49
C SER A 14 29.53 -7.46 -14.54
N GLU A 15 28.54 -7.71 -13.67
CA GLU A 15 28.52 -8.87 -12.77
C GLU A 15 28.36 -10.19 -13.52
N LEU A 16 27.56 -10.22 -14.59
CA LEU A 16 27.46 -11.39 -15.46
C LEU A 16 28.80 -11.73 -16.11
N VAL A 17 29.55 -10.73 -16.60
CA VAL A 17 30.86 -10.93 -17.22
C VAL A 17 31.91 -11.37 -16.20
N LYS A 18 31.90 -10.81 -14.98
CA LYS A 18 32.79 -11.23 -13.89
C LYS A 18 32.63 -12.71 -13.54
N ASN A 19 31.37 -13.19 -13.52
CA ASN A 19 31.01 -14.55 -13.14
C ASN A 19 31.16 -15.60 -14.27
N LEU A 20 31.69 -15.21 -15.45
CA LEU A 20 31.93 -16.18 -16.51
C LEU A 20 32.98 -17.23 -16.09
N PRO A 21 32.75 -18.52 -16.42
CA PRO A 21 33.71 -19.59 -16.16
C PRO A 21 35.09 -19.28 -16.78
N PRO A 22 36.21 -19.67 -16.13
CA PRO A 22 37.55 -19.43 -16.66
C PRO A 22 37.81 -20.07 -18.03
N SER A 23 37.03 -21.10 -18.40
CA SER A 23 37.09 -21.77 -19.70
C SER A 23 36.54 -20.94 -20.86
N ILE A 24 35.84 -19.83 -20.59
CA ILE A 24 35.28 -18.95 -21.61
C ILE A 24 36.24 -17.80 -21.89
N ASN A 25 36.60 -17.62 -23.16
CA ASN A 25 37.29 -16.40 -23.61
C ASN A 25 36.33 -15.21 -23.48
N ARG A 26 36.59 -14.37 -22.46
CA ARG A 26 35.74 -13.22 -22.11
C ARG A 26 35.60 -12.22 -23.26
N ASP A 27 36.70 -11.89 -23.94
CA ASP A 27 36.72 -10.88 -25.00
C ASP A 27 35.90 -11.35 -26.21
N ALA A 28 36.04 -12.61 -26.62
CA ALA A 28 35.24 -13.19 -27.70
C ALA A 28 33.75 -13.33 -27.31
N PHE A 29 33.46 -13.67 -26.06
CA PHE A 29 32.10 -13.81 -25.54
C PHE A 29 31.34 -12.47 -25.50
N VAL A 30 32.03 -11.40 -25.10
CA VAL A 30 31.50 -10.03 -25.07
C VAL A 30 31.40 -9.45 -26.48
N SER A 31 32.42 -9.64 -27.34
CA SER A 31 32.43 -9.11 -28.72
C SER A 31 31.30 -9.67 -29.58
N SER A 32 30.90 -10.92 -29.34
CA SER A 32 29.74 -11.54 -30.01
C SER A 32 28.39 -11.09 -29.46
N ARG A 33 28.35 -10.31 -28.37
CA ARG A 33 27.14 -9.83 -27.68
C ARG A 33 27.25 -8.33 -27.37
N PRO A 34 27.02 -7.45 -28.36
CA PRO A 34 27.17 -6.01 -28.20
C PRO A 34 26.31 -5.39 -27.07
N TRP A 35 25.25 -6.08 -26.63
CA TRP A 35 24.39 -5.64 -25.52
C TRP A 35 24.98 -5.89 -24.12
N LEU A 36 26.06 -6.67 -24.00
CA LEU A 36 26.78 -6.91 -22.74
C LEU A 36 27.83 -5.84 -22.44
N ASN A 37 28.27 -5.09 -23.46
CA ASN A 37 29.28 -4.06 -23.32
C ASN A 37 28.87 -2.79 -24.06
N PHE A 38 28.57 -1.75 -23.28
CA PHE A 38 28.16 -0.43 -23.77
C PHE A 38 29.35 0.51 -24.03
N ALA A 39 30.57 0.06 -23.75
CA ALA A 39 31.78 0.77 -24.12
C ALA A 39 32.10 0.51 -25.60
N ASP A 40 32.44 1.59 -26.31
CA ASP A 40 32.98 1.48 -27.65
C ASP A 40 34.35 0.77 -27.61
N VAL A 41 34.50 -0.28 -28.43
CA VAL A 41 35.62 -1.24 -28.40
C VAL A 41 36.97 -0.56 -28.60
N THR A 42 36.97 0.60 -29.25
CA THR A 42 38.15 1.40 -29.57
C THR A 42 38.50 2.49 -28.57
N SER A 43 37.55 2.99 -27.78
CA SER A 43 37.76 4.23 -27.00
C SER A 43 37.70 4.04 -25.48
N GLN A 44 37.29 2.86 -24.98
CA GLN A 44 36.92 2.64 -23.56
C GLN A 44 35.89 3.65 -23.02
N GLN A 45 35.29 4.45 -23.91
CA GLN A 45 34.25 5.42 -23.59
C GLN A 45 32.90 4.77 -23.89
N TYR A 46 32.02 4.82 -22.90
CA TYR A 46 30.62 4.45 -23.08
C TYR A 46 29.98 5.43 -24.05
N ARG A 47 29.12 4.95 -24.96
CA ARG A 47 28.46 5.81 -25.97
C ARG A 47 27.77 7.05 -25.37
N ASP A 48 27.39 6.97 -24.10
CA ASP A 48 26.66 8.03 -23.37
C ASP A 48 27.50 8.74 -22.29
N GLY A 49 28.82 8.48 -22.22
CA GLY A 49 29.76 9.23 -21.37
C GLY A 49 29.74 8.92 -19.86
N ASP A 50 28.82 8.12 -19.34
CA ASP A 50 28.79 7.68 -17.93
C ASP A 50 29.34 6.24 -17.77
N THR A 51 30.47 6.12 -17.07
CA THR A 51 31.21 4.87 -16.86
C THR A 51 30.71 4.04 -15.67
N ARG A 52 29.83 4.59 -14.82
CA ARG A 52 29.56 3.99 -13.51
C ARG A 52 28.26 3.19 -13.44
N ASN A 53 27.36 3.31 -14.42
CA ASN A 53 26.01 2.75 -14.34
C ASN A 53 25.50 2.22 -15.68
N SER A 54 26.30 1.40 -16.38
CA SER A 54 25.90 0.71 -17.61
C SER A 54 24.92 -0.45 -17.30
N LEU A 55 23.77 -0.10 -16.73
CA LEU A 55 22.71 -1.02 -16.42
C LEU A 55 21.85 -1.20 -17.66
N LEU A 56 21.77 -2.43 -18.17
CA LEU A 56 20.78 -2.72 -19.20
C LEU A 56 19.40 -2.64 -18.55
N GLN A 57 18.59 -1.67 -18.99
CA GLN A 57 17.19 -1.59 -18.57
C GLN A 57 16.44 -2.78 -19.17
N LEU A 58 16.10 -3.75 -18.32
CA LEU A 58 15.24 -4.85 -18.69
C LEU A 58 13.80 -4.38 -18.55
N ILE A 59 13.13 -4.17 -19.68
CA ILE A 59 11.67 -4.10 -19.74
C ILE A 59 11.15 -5.55 -19.69
N THR A 60 11.33 -6.22 -18.55
CA THR A 60 10.90 -7.60 -18.36
C THR A 60 9.44 -7.66 -17.91
N LEU A 61 8.61 -8.25 -18.80
CA LEU A 61 7.20 -8.64 -18.65
C LEU A 61 6.23 -7.53 -18.18
N PRO A 62 4.98 -7.55 -18.66
CA PRO A 62 3.94 -6.72 -18.08
C PRO A 62 3.83 -7.03 -16.58
N SER A 63 3.85 -6.02 -15.71
CA SER A 63 3.44 -6.17 -14.31
C SER A 63 1.93 -6.40 -14.25
N ILE A 64 1.42 -7.45 -14.91
CA ILE A 64 -0.01 -7.76 -15.03
C ILE A 64 -0.68 -7.69 -13.66
N PRO A 65 -0.13 -8.28 -12.58
CA PRO A 65 -0.77 -8.17 -11.26
C PRO A 65 -0.88 -6.74 -10.75
N GLY A 66 0.16 -5.91 -10.93
CA GLY A 66 0.13 -4.50 -10.51
C GLY A 66 -0.79 -3.64 -11.37
N ARG A 67 -0.86 -3.92 -12.68
CA ARG A 67 -1.79 -3.24 -13.61
C ARG A 67 -3.24 -3.61 -13.34
N GLU A 68 -3.50 -4.88 -13.11
CA GLU A 68 -4.83 -5.39 -12.75
C GLU A 68 -5.29 -4.78 -11.43
N LEU A 69 -4.42 -4.70 -10.42
CA LEU A 69 -4.70 -4.02 -9.16
C LEU A 69 -5.09 -2.55 -9.37
N LEU A 70 -4.30 -1.80 -10.14
CA LEU A 70 -4.58 -0.40 -10.42
C LEU A 70 -5.86 -0.22 -11.26
N ARG A 71 -6.15 -1.15 -12.18
CA ARG A 71 -7.39 -1.16 -12.96
C ARG A 71 -8.60 -1.37 -12.04
N VAL A 72 -8.58 -2.41 -11.20
CA VAL A 72 -9.64 -2.69 -10.22
C VAL A 72 -9.90 -1.48 -9.32
N HIS A 73 -8.83 -0.84 -8.83
CA HIS A 73 -8.95 0.36 -8.00
C HIS A 73 -9.54 1.55 -8.78
N TYR A 74 -9.11 1.77 -10.03
CA TYR A 74 -9.60 2.86 -10.87
C TYR A 74 -11.07 2.65 -11.28
N ASP A 75 -11.45 1.43 -11.64
CA ASP A 75 -12.82 1.06 -11.99
C ASP A 75 -13.75 1.26 -10.79
N ALA A 76 -13.30 0.92 -9.57
CA ALA A 76 -14.07 1.20 -8.35
C ALA A 76 -14.32 2.70 -8.13
N ILE A 77 -13.34 3.55 -8.45
CA ILE A 77 -13.52 5.02 -8.38
C ILE A 77 -14.55 5.48 -9.42
N ILE A 78 -14.53 4.92 -10.63
CA ILE A 78 -15.52 5.20 -11.67
C ILE A 78 -16.92 4.80 -11.19
N HIS A 79 -17.10 3.56 -10.72
CA HIS A 79 -18.38 3.09 -10.18
C HIS A 79 -18.89 4.00 -9.04
N ASN A 80 -18.01 4.38 -8.10
CA ASN A 80 -18.37 5.28 -7.00
C ASN A 80 -18.80 6.68 -7.48
N ARG A 81 -18.25 7.17 -8.60
CA ARG A 81 -18.64 8.45 -9.23
C ARG A 81 -19.96 8.37 -9.98
N HIS A 82 -20.32 7.18 -10.48
CA HIS A 82 -21.62 6.90 -11.12
C HIS A 82 -22.70 6.46 -10.13
N ASP A 83 -22.42 6.58 -8.82
CA ASP A 83 -23.29 6.16 -7.73
C ASP A 83 -23.62 4.65 -7.71
N GLU A 84 -22.77 3.84 -8.34
CA GLU A 84 -22.82 2.38 -8.36
C GLU A 84 -22.04 1.80 -7.17
N PHE A 85 -22.47 2.12 -5.94
CA PHE A 85 -21.70 1.84 -4.73
C PHE A 85 -21.47 0.35 -4.47
N GLY A 86 -22.43 -0.51 -4.83
CA GLY A 86 -22.29 -1.96 -4.73
C GLY A 86 -21.13 -2.48 -5.59
N ALA A 87 -21.09 -2.08 -6.87
CA ALA A 87 -20.02 -2.46 -7.79
C ALA A 87 -18.65 -1.89 -7.36
N ALA A 88 -18.63 -0.66 -6.84
CA ALA A 88 -17.42 -0.06 -6.28
C ALA A 88 -16.91 -0.86 -5.07
N TYR A 89 -17.81 -1.26 -4.16
CA TYR A 89 -17.48 -2.10 -3.02
C TYR A 89 -16.98 -3.49 -3.46
N GLU A 90 -17.68 -4.16 -4.37
CA GLU A 90 -17.31 -5.49 -4.86
C GLU A 90 -15.92 -5.52 -5.49
N SER A 91 -15.54 -4.44 -6.16
CA SER A 91 -14.20 -4.29 -6.74
C SER A 91 -13.13 -4.14 -5.65
N LEU A 92 -13.36 -3.25 -4.67
CA LEU A 92 -12.36 -2.99 -3.63
C LEU A 92 -12.27 -4.08 -2.57
N SER A 93 -13.34 -4.83 -2.30
CA SER A 93 -13.34 -5.93 -1.32
C SER A 93 -12.39 -7.07 -1.71
N GLN A 94 -12.00 -7.15 -2.99
CA GLN A 94 -11.00 -8.09 -3.51
C GLN A 94 -9.55 -7.70 -3.21
N LEU A 95 -9.29 -6.57 -2.54
CA LEU A 95 -7.95 -6.03 -2.32
C LEU A 95 -7.45 -6.11 -0.84
N PRO A 96 -7.76 -7.15 -0.04
CA PRO A 96 -7.29 -7.18 1.34
C PRO A 96 -5.76 -7.32 1.39
N GLY A 97 -5.11 -6.46 2.17
CA GLY A 97 -3.64 -6.44 2.29
C GLY A 97 -2.90 -5.75 1.13
N ILE A 98 -3.61 -5.37 0.06
CA ILE A 98 -3.00 -4.77 -1.15
C ILE A 98 -3.72 -3.49 -1.61
N TYR A 99 -4.58 -2.89 -0.78
CA TYR A 99 -5.23 -1.63 -1.12
C TYR A 99 -4.18 -0.53 -1.38
N PRO A 100 -4.16 0.10 -2.57
CA PRO A 100 -3.03 0.92 -3.00
C PRO A 100 -2.96 2.31 -2.35
N ASP A 101 -4.11 2.88 -1.96
CA ASP A 101 -4.22 4.27 -1.52
C ASP A 101 -4.09 4.43 0.00
N VAL A 102 -3.07 3.84 0.62
CA VAL A 102 -2.82 3.90 2.08
C VAL A 102 -1.89 5.04 2.50
N ASP A 103 -1.42 5.87 1.57
CA ASP A 103 -0.53 7.00 1.88
C ASP A 103 -1.22 8.00 2.84
N ARG A 104 -0.49 8.40 3.89
CA ARG A 104 -0.94 9.39 4.88
C ARG A 104 -1.38 10.73 4.26
N ARG A 105 -0.86 11.08 3.07
CA ARG A 105 -1.18 12.32 2.35
C ARG A 105 -2.58 12.28 1.74
N ASN A 106 -3.09 11.09 1.45
CA ASN A 106 -4.38 10.90 0.81
C ASN A 106 -5.53 10.69 1.81
N ASP A 107 -5.22 10.43 3.09
CA ASP A 107 -6.18 10.31 4.20
C ASP A 107 -7.34 9.34 3.89
N LEU A 108 -7.05 8.30 3.09
CA LEU A 108 -8.00 7.29 2.63
C LEU A 108 -9.27 7.91 1.99
N LYS A 109 -9.12 9.03 1.26
CA LYS A 109 -10.25 9.84 0.82
C LYS A 109 -11.30 9.05 0.02
N GLU A 110 -10.86 8.23 -0.94
CA GLU A 110 -11.76 7.44 -1.79
C GLU A 110 -12.53 6.38 -0.97
N ALA A 111 -11.83 5.57 -0.19
CA ALA A 111 -12.45 4.59 0.70
C ALA A 111 -13.39 5.25 1.73
N SER A 112 -12.98 6.38 2.31
CA SER A 112 -13.77 7.16 3.27
C SER A 112 -15.06 7.70 2.66
N GLN A 113 -15.01 8.17 1.41
CA GLN A 113 -16.19 8.61 0.67
C GLN A 113 -17.12 7.42 0.38
N LEU A 114 -16.60 6.32 -0.15
CA LEU A 114 -17.41 5.15 -0.46
C LEU A 114 -18.06 4.56 0.80
N CYS A 115 -17.33 4.38 1.91
CA CYS A 115 -17.91 3.93 3.17
C CYS A 115 -19.05 4.86 3.65
N LYS A 116 -18.91 6.18 3.52
CA LYS A 116 -19.99 7.12 3.90
C LYS A 116 -21.23 6.91 3.03
N LYS A 117 -21.05 6.73 1.71
CA LYS A 117 -22.16 6.51 0.78
C LYS A 117 -22.84 5.16 1.04
N LEU A 118 -22.08 4.09 1.28
CA LEU A 118 -22.60 2.78 1.68
C LEU A 118 -23.44 2.86 2.96
N ILE A 119 -22.93 3.54 4.00
CA ILE A 119 -23.68 3.74 5.26
C ILE A 119 -25.00 4.49 5.00
N ALA A 120 -24.97 5.52 4.17
CA ALA A 120 -26.18 6.30 3.84
C ALA A 120 -27.24 5.46 3.10
N GLN A 121 -26.83 4.42 2.37
CA GLN A 121 -27.72 3.48 1.67
C GLN A 121 -28.13 2.28 2.55
N GLY A 122 -27.82 2.29 3.84
CA GLY A 122 -28.10 1.15 4.75
C GLY A 122 -27.16 -0.04 4.57
N MET A 123 -26.12 0.08 3.73
CA MET A 123 -25.11 -0.95 3.46
C MET A 123 -23.98 -0.91 4.51
N GLY A 124 -24.38 -0.98 5.78
CA GLY A 124 -23.46 -0.83 6.91
C GLY A 124 -22.42 -1.93 7.02
N GLU A 125 -22.79 -3.17 6.69
CA GLU A 125 -21.88 -4.33 6.73
C GLU A 125 -20.80 -4.22 5.65
N GLN A 126 -21.18 -3.87 4.42
CA GLN A 126 -20.26 -3.64 3.31
C GLN A 126 -19.27 -2.50 3.62
N ALA A 127 -19.74 -1.45 4.31
CA ALA A 127 -18.85 -0.37 4.75
C ALA A 127 -17.81 -0.87 5.77
N ILE A 128 -18.19 -1.78 6.68
CA ILE A 128 -17.26 -2.38 7.66
C ILE A 128 -16.25 -3.27 6.95
N GLU A 129 -16.70 -4.15 6.05
CA GLU A 129 -15.82 -5.05 5.30
C GLU A 129 -14.81 -4.27 4.45
N LEU A 130 -15.25 -3.24 3.74
CA LEU A 130 -14.33 -2.36 3.01
C LEU A 130 -13.30 -1.71 3.95
N ALA A 131 -13.72 -1.27 5.14
CA ALA A 131 -12.81 -0.70 6.12
C ALA A 131 -11.81 -1.74 6.67
N GLN A 132 -12.20 -3.01 6.77
CA GLN A 132 -11.31 -4.11 7.12
C GLN A 132 -10.29 -4.39 6.01
N THR A 133 -10.71 -4.39 4.75
CA THR A 133 -9.80 -4.51 3.58
C THR A 133 -8.72 -3.43 3.59
N VAL A 134 -9.12 -2.18 3.81
CA VAL A 134 -8.18 -1.05 3.92
C VAL A 134 -7.28 -1.24 5.14
N HIS A 135 -7.84 -1.62 6.29
CA HIS A 135 -7.07 -1.84 7.52
C HIS A 135 -6.01 -2.93 7.38
N ALA A 136 -6.33 -4.03 6.69
CA ALA A 136 -5.40 -5.13 6.41
C ALA A 136 -4.22 -4.69 5.54
N SER A 137 -4.37 -3.60 4.79
CA SER A 137 -3.34 -3.04 3.91
C SER A 137 -2.43 -2.02 4.60
N LEU A 138 -2.74 -1.65 5.85
CA LEU A 138 -1.89 -0.76 6.65
C LEU A 138 -0.73 -1.53 7.25
N SER A 139 0.44 -0.90 7.32
CA SER A 139 1.60 -1.46 8.04
C SER A 139 1.25 -1.69 9.52
N PRO A 140 1.72 -2.79 10.15
CA PRO A 140 1.55 -3.00 11.60
C PRO A 140 2.10 -1.84 12.47
N GLY A 141 3.08 -1.10 11.95
CA GLY A 141 3.67 0.08 12.56
C GLY A 141 3.10 1.41 12.08
N ASP A 142 1.96 1.42 11.38
CA ASP A 142 1.32 2.65 10.91
C ASP A 142 0.90 3.52 12.11
N THR A 143 1.59 4.67 12.25
CA THR A 143 1.35 5.70 13.27
C THR A 143 0.67 6.95 12.70
N THR A 144 0.01 6.81 11.56
CA THR A 144 -0.76 7.86 10.91
C THR A 144 -2.23 7.82 11.35
N VAL A 145 -3.01 8.82 10.93
CA VAL A 145 -4.46 8.86 11.21
C VAL A 145 -5.21 7.70 10.55
N ASN A 146 -4.68 7.13 9.46
CA ASN A 146 -5.28 6.02 8.71
C ASN A 146 -5.50 4.80 9.60
N ARG A 147 -4.65 4.60 10.61
CA ARG A 147 -4.77 3.51 11.59
C ARG A 147 -6.10 3.50 12.34
N PHE A 148 -6.76 4.66 12.48
CA PHE A 148 -8.05 4.78 13.16
C PHE A 148 -9.26 4.60 12.23
N PHE A 149 -9.04 4.37 10.93
CA PHE A 149 -10.09 4.33 9.93
C PHE A 149 -11.17 3.28 10.21
N LEU A 150 -10.79 2.03 10.47
CA LEU A 150 -11.74 0.95 10.78
C LEU A 150 -12.61 1.28 12.01
N GLY A 151 -11.99 1.74 13.10
CA GLY A 151 -12.73 2.14 14.29
C GLY A 151 -13.67 3.33 14.04
N ASP A 152 -13.27 4.29 13.18
CA ASP A 152 -14.12 5.39 12.78
C ASP A 152 -15.34 4.93 11.96
N ILE A 153 -15.17 3.95 11.07
CA ILE A 153 -16.26 3.38 10.27
C ILE A 153 -17.22 2.57 11.15
N LEU A 154 -16.71 1.68 12.00
CA LEU A 154 -17.51 0.91 12.97
C LEU A 154 -18.43 1.81 13.78
N ARG A 155 -17.91 2.95 14.27
CA ARG A 155 -18.71 3.93 15.02
C ARG A 155 -19.79 4.61 14.20
N LYS A 156 -19.51 4.96 12.94
CA LYS A 156 -20.49 5.58 12.05
C LYS A 156 -21.62 4.60 11.74
N VAL A 157 -21.29 3.35 11.45
CA VAL A 157 -22.27 2.27 11.23
C VAL A 157 -23.07 2.01 12.50
N ALA A 158 -22.43 2.02 13.67
CA ALA A 158 -23.12 1.92 14.96
C ALA A 158 -24.16 3.03 15.14
N THR A 159 -23.80 4.28 14.79
CA THR A 159 -24.73 5.40 14.86
C THR A 159 -25.91 5.22 13.90
N ALA A 160 -25.66 4.76 12.67
CA ALA A 160 -26.71 4.56 11.68
C ALA A 160 -27.67 3.40 12.04
N THR A 161 -27.16 2.36 12.69
CA THR A 161 -27.92 1.12 12.98
C THR A 161 -28.41 1.01 14.43
N GLY A 162 -27.95 1.88 15.33
CA GLY A 162 -28.20 1.74 16.78
C GLY A 162 -27.41 0.60 17.44
N ASN A 163 -26.48 -0.06 16.74
CA ASN A 163 -25.78 -1.23 17.26
C ASN A 163 -24.60 -0.85 18.18
N ALA A 164 -24.84 -0.87 19.49
CA ALA A 164 -23.82 -0.54 20.50
C ALA A 164 -22.60 -1.48 20.48
N LYS A 165 -22.73 -2.74 20.02
CA LYS A 165 -21.60 -3.69 19.95
C LYS A 165 -20.50 -3.22 19.00
N LEU A 166 -20.88 -2.55 17.91
CA LEU A 166 -19.92 -1.97 16.96
C LEU A 166 -19.08 -0.85 17.59
N VAL A 167 -19.62 -0.12 18.57
CA VAL A 167 -18.84 0.88 19.33
C VAL A 167 -17.83 0.21 20.25
N GLU A 168 -18.19 -0.92 20.85
CA GLU A 168 -17.28 -1.71 21.68
C GLU A 168 -16.14 -2.30 20.83
N GLN A 169 -16.44 -2.81 19.63
CA GLN A 169 -15.43 -3.22 18.66
C GLN A 169 -14.52 -2.07 18.24
N ALA A 170 -15.06 -0.87 18.00
CA ALA A 170 -14.24 0.30 17.67
C ALA A 170 -13.24 0.66 18.77
N ILE A 171 -13.65 0.54 20.05
CA ILE A 171 -12.74 0.76 21.19
C ILE A 171 -11.59 -0.25 21.16
N GLN A 172 -11.90 -1.53 20.94
CA GLN A 172 -10.89 -2.59 20.82
C GLN A 172 -9.92 -2.30 19.67
N THR A 173 -10.42 -1.88 18.50
CA THR A 173 -9.58 -1.49 17.37
C THR A 173 -8.65 -0.33 17.70
N TYR A 174 -9.12 0.69 18.42
CA TYR A 174 -8.28 1.82 18.81
C TYR A 174 -7.23 1.47 19.87
N GLU A 175 -7.52 0.53 20.77
CA GLU A 175 -6.65 0.12 21.87
C GLU A 175 -5.65 -0.99 21.47
N HIS A 176 -5.80 -1.56 20.26
CA HIS A 176 -4.92 -2.62 19.77
C HIS A 176 -3.44 -2.16 19.76
N PRO A 177 -2.50 -2.95 20.34
CA PRO A 177 -1.09 -2.60 20.37
C PRO A 177 -0.49 -2.24 19.02
N PHE A 178 0.49 -1.34 19.03
CA PHE A 178 1.27 -0.94 17.86
C PHE A 178 2.63 -1.62 17.92
N VAL A 179 3.06 -2.19 16.80
CA VAL A 179 4.40 -2.75 16.66
C VAL A 179 5.18 -1.80 15.76
N ILE A 180 6.09 -1.01 16.34
CA ILE A 180 6.98 -0.17 15.54
C ILE A 180 8.22 -0.99 15.23
N PHE A 181 8.55 -1.14 13.95
CA PHE A 181 9.80 -1.73 13.53
C PHE A 181 10.87 -0.63 13.48
N ASP A 182 12.01 -0.85 14.15
CA ASP A 182 13.17 0.06 14.06
C ASP A 182 14.00 -0.32 12.84
N ASP A 183 14.04 0.55 11.84
CA ASP A 183 14.77 0.32 10.58
C ASP A 183 16.29 0.48 10.72
N ASN A 184 16.80 0.90 11.90
CA ASN A 184 18.22 1.18 12.13
C ASN A 184 19.01 0.05 12.84
N ALA A 185 18.41 -1.11 13.10
CA ALA A 185 19.11 -2.22 13.75
C ALA A 185 19.51 -3.29 12.72
N ASP A 186 20.81 -3.50 12.56
CA ASP A 186 21.44 -4.52 11.70
C ASP A 186 20.98 -5.96 11.94
N ASN A 187 20.10 -6.27 12.90
CA ASN A 187 19.53 -7.60 13.07
C ASN A 187 18.17 -7.51 13.78
N ILE A 188 17.13 -8.02 13.12
CA ILE A 188 15.79 -8.32 13.65
C ILE A 188 15.04 -7.09 14.17
N ALA A 189 14.08 -6.64 13.36
CA ALA A 189 12.84 -5.94 13.72
C ALA A 189 12.51 -6.00 15.22
N THR A 190 13.11 -5.10 16.01
CA THR A 190 12.89 -5.05 17.45
C THR A 190 11.70 -4.13 17.69
N PRO A 191 10.63 -4.58 18.37
CA PRO A 191 9.47 -3.73 18.62
C PRO A 191 9.87 -2.48 19.42
N SER A 192 9.92 -1.32 18.79
CA SER A 192 10.01 -0.05 19.49
C SER A 192 8.62 0.31 20.04
N GLN A 193 8.55 0.66 21.33
CA GLN A 193 7.28 0.96 22.01
C GLN A 193 6.96 2.46 22.07
N ARG A 194 7.83 3.33 21.53
CA ARG A 194 7.70 4.78 21.74
C ARG A 194 6.93 5.46 20.62
N LEU A 195 5.60 5.35 20.69
CA LEU A 195 4.70 6.22 19.92
C LEU A 195 4.94 7.69 20.28
N SER A 196 4.83 8.58 19.28
CA SER A 196 4.91 10.02 19.50
C SER A 196 3.82 10.49 20.49
N ARG A 197 4.11 11.56 21.23
CA ARG A 197 3.14 12.13 22.20
C ARG A 197 1.83 12.51 21.51
N GLY A 198 1.91 13.14 20.34
CA GLY A 198 0.74 13.54 19.56
C GLY A 198 -0.12 12.36 19.11
N PHE A 199 0.51 11.25 18.70
CA PHE A 199 -0.23 10.06 18.31
C PHE A 199 -0.95 9.39 19.51
N LYS A 200 -0.28 9.30 20.66
CA LYS A 200 -0.91 8.80 21.91
C LYS A 200 -2.10 9.65 22.33
N GLU A 201 -1.99 10.97 22.19
CA GLU A 201 -3.09 11.89 22.49
C GLU A 201 -4.26 11.70 21.53
N LEU A 202 -3.99 11.56 20.23
CA LEU A 202 -5.01 11.27 19.22
C LEU A 202 -5.73 9.95 19.51
N GLN A 203 -4.99 8.88 19.81
CA GLN A 203 -5.57 7.59 20.21
C GLN A 203 -6.49 7.74 21.42
N ARG A 204 -6.02 8.42 22.48
CA ARG A 204 -6.81 8.68 23.69
C ARG A 204 -8.09 9.45 23.38
N ASN A 205 -8.02 10.45 22.50
CA ASN A 205 -9.18 11.21 22.07
C ASN A 205 -10.20 10.35 21.31
N LYS A 206 -9.75 9.48 20.42
CA LYS A 206 -10.61 8.51 19.69
C LYS A 206 -11.31 7.56 20.65
N VAL A 207 -10.58 6.94 21.57
CA VAL A 207 -11.11 6.03 22.61
C VAL A 207 -12.13 6.75 23.49
N ASN A 208 -11.81 7.92 24.03
CA ASN A 208 -12.72 8.69 24.87
C ASN A 208 -14.01 9.06 24.13
N LYS A 209 -13.89 9.45 22.86
CA LYS A 209 -15.05 9.76 22.01
C LYS A 209 -15.92 8.52 21.77
N ALA A 210 -15.34 7.32 21.64
CA ALA A 210 -16.08 6.07 21.48
C ALA A 210 -16.78 5.64 22.77
N ARG A 211 -16.09 5.72 23.92
CA ARG A 211 -16.67 5.43 25.24
C ARG A 211 -17.85 6.34 25.56
N LYS A 212 -17.77 7.64 25.22
CA LYS A 212 -18.91 8.57 25.36
C LYS A 212 -20.10 8.15 24.49
N GLN A 213 -19.85 7.69 23.25
CA GLN A 213 -20.90 7.19 22.37
C GLN A 213 -21.54 5.91 22.93
N ALA A 214 -20.75 4.94 23.38
CA ALA A 214 -21.26 3.71 23.98
C ALA A 214 -22.18 3.98 25.19
N LYS A 215 -21.81 4.96 26.04
CA LYS A 215 -22.66 5.38 27.17
C LYS A 215 -24.02 5.93 26.71
N ARG A 216 -24.04 6.74 25.64
CA ARG A 216 -25.28 7.31 25.09
C ARG A 216 -26.19 6.27 24.46
N MET A 217 -25.63 5.20 23.89
CA MET A 217 -26.41 4.13 23.25
C MET A 217 -26.94 3.08 24.25
N LYS A 218 -26.53 3.15 25.53
CA LYS A 218 -27.04 2.31 26.62
C LYS A 218 -28.13 3.00 27.45
N GLN A 219 -28.40 4.28 27.18
CA GLN A 219 -29.47 5.08 27.77
C GLN A 219 -30.70 5.02 26.87
#